data_AF-A5E5M6-F1
#
_entry.id   AF-A5E5M6-F1
#
_cell.length_a   1.000
_cell.length_b   1.000
_cell.length_c   1.000
_cell.angle_alpha   90.00
_cell.angle_beta   90.00
_cell.angle_gamma   90.00
#
_symmetry.space_group_name_H-M   'P 1'
#
loop_
_entity.id
_entity.type
_entity.pdbx_description
1 polymer ?
#
loop_
_entity_poly.entity_id
_entity_poly.type
_entity_poly.pdbx_seq_one_letter_code
_entity_poly.pdbx_strand_id
1 'polypeptide(L)'
;MKFLSKKTAPTSQNYKDIIAACTMNGKIELALNFYQDMLEQNTQVNQTVLAMLAKGCIKNNALVPKAWEFIFKIYDFSWSPSLDTYETMLYISAREGDANLTRALFFKLLQSGSVTPRAAFYLMMSYSRYSEKKNNTGFYSITNSERGRLFRDHIINDVDYTKSVFEFPMLPLNNLHSEELILAEALAVWSFFSINKPSFLTPQLLSCYLTAVLNHGKLNDFKNVFEDCTYAEVSLPLNRQQVDQTGKVVHVDQDTESEENETKQDKQANHATTSTFDIQIANLNSSLPQQTNNLHKLPRESIVYKIAMRAAAKFRDGELADNIIAERGLYRKSKSYKLLPKRKQIALDFEFACSTVHYYTDVGLFNDALAVILLSEDTFNWSWKEVGKLINTAASLHDTKTVETAKSIIKRVKLRQHSL
;
A
#
# COMPACT_ATOMS: atom_id res chain seq x y z
N MET A 1 -18.99 -31.52 11.38
CA MET A 1 -19.73 -32.72 10.88
C MET A 1 -18.92 -33.95 11.29
N LYS A 2 -19.49 -34.93 11.99
CA LYS A 2 -18.78 -36.19 12.28
C LYS A 2 -18.99 -37.16 11.12
N PHE A 3 -17.92 -37.51 10.40
CA PHE A 3 -17.98 -38.45 9.29
C PHE A 3 -18.02 -39.89 9.83
N LEU A 4 -19.08 -40.64 9.49
CA LEU A 4 -19.41 -41.94 10.08
C LEU A 4 -18.73 -43.16 9.39
N SER A 5 -17.81 -42.94 8.45
CA SER A 5 -17.13 -44.01 7.69
C SER A 5 -15.65 -43.69 7.48
N LYS A 6 -14.76 -44.68 7.75
CA LYS A 6 -13.31 -44.57 7.45
C LYS A 6 -13.00 -44.36 5.97
N LYS A 7 -13.90 -44.75 5.05
CA LYS A 7 -13.75 -44.53 3.60
C LYS A 7 -14.09 -43.10 3.16
N THR A 8 -14.82 -42.35 3.96
CA THR A 8 -15.22 -40.96 3.67
C THR A 8 -14.59 -39.95 4.64
N ALA A 9 -13.61 -40.38 5.43
CA ALA A 9 -12.84 -39.51 6.30
C ALA A 9 -12.03 -38.52 5.46
N PRO A 10 -12.05 -37.20 5.77
CA PRO A 10 -11.33 -36.22 4.97
C PRO A 10 -9.81 -36.46 5.05
N THR A 11 -9.14 -36.37 3.91
CA THR A 11 -7.67 -36.45 3.87
C THR A 11 -7.04 -35.11 4.27
N SER A 12 -5.73 -35.11 4.55
CA SER A 12 -4.95 -33.86 4.79
C SER A 12 -5.14 -32.85 3.65
N GLN A 13 -5.23 -33.33 2.40
CA GLN A 13 -5.48 -32.47 1.24
C GLN A 13 -6.91 -31.88 1.27
N ASN A 14 -7.93 -32.66 1.63
CA ASN A 14 -9.30 -32.14 1.77
C ASN A 14 -9.38 -31.05 2.84
N TYR A 15 -8.76 -31.28 4.01
CA TYR A 15 -8.68 -30.27 5.06
C TYR A 15 -7.98 -29.00 4.58
N LYS A 16 -6.84 -29.15 3.90
CA LYS A 16 -6.10 -28.02 3.32
C LYS A 16 -6.98 -27.19 2.39
N ASP A 17 -7.71 -27.83 1.47
CA ASP A 17 -8.55 -27.14 0.50
C ASP A 17 -9.73 -26.42 1.17
N ILE A 18 -10.37 -27.04 2.16
CA ILE A 18 -11.46 -26.41 2.93
C ILE A 18 -10.95 -25.22 3.74
N ILE A 19 -9.81 -25.37 4.43
CA ILE A 19 -9.19 -24.30 5.23
C ILE A 19 -8.77 -23.14 4.32
N ALA A 20 -8.20 -23.44 3.15
CA ALA A 20 -7.85 -22.44 2.14
C ALA A 20 -9.09 -21.66 1.70
N ALA A 21 -10.17 -22.35 1.33
CA ALA A 21 -11.43 -21.73 0.90
C ALA A 21 -12.05 -20.88 2.02
N CYS A 22 -12.05 -21.35 3.26
CA CYS A 22 -12.55 -20.59 4.41
C CYS A 22 -11.73 -19.31 4.63
N THR A 23 -10.40 -19.42 4.55
CA THR A 23 -9.47 -18.29 4.74
C THR A 23 -9.60 -17.24 3.63
N MET A 24 -9.74 -17.67 2.38
CA MET A 24 -9.96 -16.79 1.24
C MET A 24 -11.28 -16.03 1.34
N ASN A 25 -12.33 -16.68 1.88
CA ASN A 25 -13.65 -16.11 2.07
C ASN A 25 -13.83 -15.36 3.41
N GLY A 26 -12.75 -15.14 4.17
CA GLY A 26 -12.79 -14.41 5.44
C GLY A 26 -13.47 -15.16 6.61
N LYS A 27 -13.81 -16.44 6.44
CA LYS A 27 -14.44 -17.29 7.45
C LYS A 27 -13.38 -17.98 8.32
N ILE A 28 -12.52 -17.17 8.96
CA ILE A 28 -11.34 -17.68 9.69
C ILE A 28 -11.72 -18.55 10.90
N GLU A 29 -12.79 -18.22 11.62
CA GLU A 29 -13.27 -19.03 12.74
C GLU A 29 -13.66 -20.44 12.30
N LEU A 30 -14.33 -20.55 11.15
CA LEU A 30 -14.67 -21.85 10.57
C LEU A 30 -13.41 -22.62 10.15
N ALA A 31 -12.41 -21.92 9.59
CA ALA A 31 -11.13 -22.52 9.24
C ALA A 31 -10.39 -23.06 10.48
N LEU A 32 -10.46 -22.34 11.61
CA LEU A 32 -9.89 -22.77 12.89
C LEU A 32 -10.61 -24.01 13.44
N ASN A 33 -11.94 -24.07 13.31
CA ASN A 33 -12.71 -25.27 13.70
C ASN A 33 -12.29 -26.48 12.87
N PHE A 34 -12.15 -26.34 11.54
CA PHE A 34 -11.66 -27.43 10.69
C PHE A 34 -10.23 -27.84 11.02
N TYR A 35 -9.38 -26.91 11.45
CA TYR A 35 -8.04 -27.23 11.94
C TYR A 35 -8.08 -28.01 13.25
N GLN A 36 -8.97 -27.68 14.18
CA GLN A 36 -9.15 -28.48 15.40
C GLN A 36 -9.71 -29.88 15.07
N ASP A 37 -10.72 -29.98 14.21
CA ASP A 37 -11.24 -31.26 13.73
C ASP A 37 -10.14 -32.12 13.09
N MET A 38 -9.21 -31.49 12.33
CA MET A 38 -8.06 -32.17 11.73
C MET A 38 -7.10 -32.75 12.77
N LEU A 39 -6.87 -32.03 13.87
CA LEU A 39 -6.06 -32.50 15.00
C LEU A 39 -6.76 -33.65 15.76
N GLU A 40 -8.06 -33.51 16.05
CA GLU A 40 -8.84 -34.54 16.75
C GLU A 40 -8.91 -35.86 15.96
N GLN A 41 -8.94 -35.77 14.63
CA GLN A 41 -8.91 -36.93 13.74
C GLN A 41 -7.50 -37.48 13.51
N ASN A 42 -6.48 -36.96 14.19
CA ASN A 42 -5.06 -37.33 14.03
C ASN A 42 -4.60 -37.26 12.57
N THR A 43 -5.14 -36.31 11.79
CA THR A 43 -4.75 -36.11 10.39
C THR A 43 -3.47 -35.28 10.33
N GLN A 44 -2.52 -35.69 9.49
CA GLN A 44 -1.21 -35.05 9.38
C GLN A 44 -1.33 -33.56 8.98
N VAL A 45 -0.91 -32.68 9.90
CA VAL A 45 -0.80 -31.23 9.66
C VAL A 45 0.33 -30.94 8.68
N ASN A 46 0.12 -29.95 7.82
CA ASN A 46 1.12 -29.47 6.86
C ASN A 46 1.45 -28.00 7.15
N GLN A 47 2.71 -27.61 6.93
CA GLN A 47 3.19 -26.24 7.01
C GLN A 47 2.31 -25.24 6.23
N THR A 48 1.85 -25.59 5.02
CA THR A 48 0.97 -24.71 4.23
C THR A 48 -0.34 -24.41 4.95
N VAL A 49 -0.91 -25.37 5.69
CA VAL A 49 -2.14 -25.15 6.47
C VAL A 49 -1.88 -24.14 7.57
N LEU A 50 -0.76 -24.26 8.29
CA LEU A 50 -0.38 -23.32 9.36
C LEU A 50 -0.14 -21.90 8.80
N ALA A 51 0.57 -21.77 7.67
CA ALA A 51 0.78 -20.48 7.01
C ALA A 51 -0.53 -19.82 6.54
N MET A 52 -1.45 -20.61 5.97
CA MET A 52 -2.78 -20.11 5.59
C MET A 52 -3.58 -19.62 6.80
N LEU A 53 -3.60 -20.39 7.90
CA LEU A 53 -4.28 -19.98 9.13
C LEU A 53 -3.67 -18.69 9.70
N ALA A 54 -2.34 -18.57 9.71
CA ALA A 54 -1.65 -17.35 10.14
C ALA A 54 -2.07 -16.14 9.30
N LYS A 55 -2.07 -16.29 7.96
CA LYS A 55 -2.51 -15.26 7.01
C LYS A 55 -3.99 -14.89 7.14
N GLY A 56 -4.83 -15.84 7.55
CA GLY A 56 -6.24 -15.60 7.86
C GLY A 56 -6.43 -14.83 9.17
N CYS A 57 -5.70 -15.21 10.21
CA CYS A 57 -5.81 -14.61 11.55
C CYS A 57 -5.44 -13.12 11.55
N ILE A 58 -4.40 -12.72 10.82
CA ILE A 58 -3.97 -11.30 10.75
C ILE A 58 -5.01 -10.36 10.09
N LYS A 59 -6.00 -10.91 9.37
CA LYS A 59 -7.10 -10.11 8.82
C LYS A 59 -8.19 -9.79 9.85
N ASN A 60 -8.22 -10.50 10.98
CA ASN A 60 -9.15 -10.28 12.08
C ASN A 60 -8.38 -9.74 13.30
N ASN A 61 -8.67 -8.50 13.70
CA ASN A 61 -7.96 -7.82 14.79
C ASN A 61 -7.92 -8.63 16.11
N ALA A 62 -8.96 -9.42 16.40
CA ALA A 62 -9.02 -10.25 17.61
C ALA A 62 -8.09 -11.48 17.57
N LEU A 63 -7.66 -11.92 16.38
CA LEU A 63 -6.89 -13.14 16.18
C LEU A 63 -5.43 -12.86 15.79
N VAL A 64 -5.02 -11.60 15.72
CA VAL A 64 -3.66 -11.19 15.34
C VAL A 64 -2.58 -11.95 16.15
N PRO A 65 -2.66 -12.09 17.49
CA PRO A 65 -1.66 -12.84 18.25
C PRO A 65 -1.54 -14.32 17.84
N LYS A 66 -2.66 -14.96 17.46
CA LYS A 66 -2.66 -16.35 17.00
C LYS A 66 -1.91 -16.55 15.68
N ALA A 67 -1.74 -15.48 14.89
CA ALA A 67 -1.01 -15.58 13.63
C ALA A 67 0.44 -16.03 13.87
N TRP A 68 1.12 -15.45 14.87
CA TRP A 68 2.48 -15.84 15.23
C TRP A 68 2.55 -17.20 15.92
N GLU A 69 1.53 -17.59 16.68
CA GLU A 69 1.46 -18.95 17.25
C GLU A 69 1.48 -20.03 16.16
N PHE A 70 0.78 -19.82 15.04
CA PHE A 70 0.83 -20.75 13.90
C PHE A 70 2.20 -20.79 13.22
N ILE A 71 2.92 -19.66 13.18
CA ILE A 71 4.31 -19.62 12.71
C ILE A 71 5.22 -20.39 13.67
N PHE A 72 5.08 -20.19 14.98
CA PHE A 72 5.85 -20.91 15.99
C PHE A 72 5.63 -22.42 15.95
N LYS A 73 4.40 -22.87 15.69
CA LYS A 73 4.09 -24.29 15.49
C LYS A 73 4.90 -24.93 14.36
N ILE A 74 5.24 -24.19 13.30
CA ILE A 74 6.09 -24.71 12.21
C ILE A 74 7.45 -25.13 12.76
N TYR A 75 8.04 -24.29 13.63
CA TYR A 75 9.30 -24.60 14.30
C TYR A 75 9.13 -25.68 15.38
N ASP A 76 7.99 -25.73 16.08
CA ASP A 76 7.71 -26.79 17.06
C ASP A 76 7.66 -28.18 16.41
N PHE A 77 7.19 -28.26 15.16
CA PHE A 77 7.28 -29.48 14.34
C PHE A 77 8.68 -29.73 13.75
N SER A 78 9.69 -28.93 14.14
CA SER A 78 11.06 -28.98 13.59
C SER A 78 11.13 -28.81 12.08
N TRP A 79 10.17 -28.10 11.48
CA TRP A 79 10.18 -27.81 10.04
C TRP A 79 10.95 -26.52 9.75
N SER A 80 11.70 -26.54 8.65
CA SER A 80 12.31 -25.32 8.11
C SER A 80 11.25 -24.47 7.41
N PRO A 81 11.19 -23.13 7.63
CA PRO A 81 10.26 -22.24 6.96
C PRO A 81 10.37 -22.31 5.43
N SER A 82 9.27 -22.61 4.76
CA SER A 82 9.18 -22.51 3.29
C SER A 82 9.05 -21.06 2.84
N LEU A 83 9.21 -20.81 1.53
CA LEU A 83 8.98 -19.49 0.94
C LEU A 83 7.60 -18.91 1.31
N ASP A 84 6.54 -19.72 1.28
CA ASP A 84 5.19 -19.29 1.66
C ASP A 84 5.10 -18.91 3.16
N THR A 85 5.90 -19.57 4.00
CA THR A 85 6.02 -19.22 5.43
C THR A 85 6.73 -17.88 5.60
N TYR A 86 7.84 -17.65 4.88
CA TYR A 86 8.54 -16.36 4.88
C TYR A 86 7.66 -15.22 4.37
N GLU A 87 6.95 -15.42 3.25
CA GLU A 87 6.00 -14.43 2.73
C GLU A 87 4.85 -14.16 3.71
N THR A 88 4.43 -15.17 4.46
CA THR A 88 3.42 -15.01 5.51
C THR A 88 3.95 -14.20 6.70
N MET A 89 5.18 -14.47 7.16
CA MET A 89 5.82 -13.66 8.20
C MET A 89 5.98 -12.20 7.75
N LEU A 90 6.45 -11.97 6.51
CA LEU A 90 6.52 -10.64 5.88
C LEU A 90 5.17 -9.95 5.84
N TYR A 91 4.12 -10.67 5.45
CA TYR A 91 2.77 -10.11 5.43
C TYR A 91 2.30 -9.69 6.82
N ILE A 92 2.55 -10.51 7.84
CA ILE A 92 2.13 -10.21 9.22
C ILE A 92 2.85 -8.97 9.73
N SER A 93 4.18 -8.93 9.63
CA SER A 93 4.98 -7.78 10.07
C SER A 93 4.63 -6.50 9.29
N ALA A 94 4.41 -6.61 7.97
CA ALA A 94 4.02 -5.48 7.13
C ALA A 94 2.64 -4.91 7.48
N ARG A 95 1.67 -5.79 7.79
CA ARG A 95 0.32 -5.37 8.22
C ARG A 95 0.35 -4.59 9.53
N GLU A 96 1.25 -4.96 10.42
CA GLU A 96 1.46 -4.25 11.68
C GLU A 96 2.34 -3.00 11.55
N GLY A 97 2.99 -2.77 10.40
CA GLY A 97 3.93 -1.66 10.21
C GLY A 97 5.28 -1.87 10.92
N ASP A 98 5.63 -3.12 11.24
CA ASP A 98 6.96 -3.47 11.78
C ASP A 98 7.98 -3.52 10.64
N ALA A 99 8.44 -2.35 10.22
CA ALA A 99 9.38 -2.21 9.11
C ALA A 99 10.72 -2.90 9.40
N ASN A 100 11.17 -2.90 10.65
CA ASN A 100 12.44 -3.52 11.06
C ASN A 100 12.42 -5.04 10.90
N LEU A 101 11.38 -5.71 11.40
CA LEU A 101 11.21 -7.16 11.18
C LEU A 101 10.97 -7.49 9.70
N THR A 102 10.13 -6.70 9.01
CA THR A 102 9.80 -6.96 7.60
C THR A 102 11.06 -6.89 6.72
N ARG A 103 11.90 -5.88 6.94
CA ARG A 103 13.16 -5.70 6.22
C ARG A 103 14.17 -6.82 6.50
N ALA A 104 14.30 -7.26 7.75
CA ALA A 104 15.18 -8.37 8.10
C ALA A 104 14.75 -9.69 7.42
N LEU A 105 13.44 -9.97 7.41
CA LEU A 105 12.88 -11.11 6.69
C LEU A 105 13.09 -11.01 5.17
N PHE A 106 12.93 -9.81 4.61
CA PHE A 106 13.16 -9.57 3.18
C PHE A 106 14.64 -9.75 2.83
N PHE A 107 15.56 -9.33 3.70
CA PHE A 107 17.00 -9.51 3.53
C PHE A 107 17.38 -11.00 3.51
N LYS A 108 16.75 -11.83 4.35
CA LYS A 108 16.94 -13.30 4.29
C LYS A 108 16.48 -13.87 2.94
N LEU A 109 15.39 -13.36 2.35
CA LEU A 109 14.97 -13.74 1.00
C LEU A 109 15.93 -13.25 -0.09
N LEU A 110 16.57 -12.09 0.09
CA LEU A 110 17.63 -11.62 -0.78
C LEU A 110 18.81 -12.59 -0.74
N GLN A 111 19.28 -12.97 0.46
CA GLN A 111 20.41 -13.91 0.62
C GLN A 111 20.13 -15.27 -0.01
N SER A 112 18.89 -15.76 0.05
CA SER A 112 18.50 -17.03 -0.56
C SER A 112 18.15 -16.91 -2.06
N GLY A 113 18.23 -15.71 -2.66
CA GLY A 113 17.83 -15.47 -4.05
C GLY A 113 16.36 -15.76 -4.35
N SER A 114 15.49 -15.76 -3.33
CA SER A 114 14.08 -16.20 -3.42
C SER A 114 13.08 -15.05 -3.39
N VAL A 115 13.52 -13.83 -3.73
CA VAL A 115 12.66 -12.63 -3.70
C VAL A 115 11.56 -12.70 -4.77
N THR A 116 10.33 -12.44 -4.35
CA THR A 116 9.15 -12.41 -5.23
C THR A 116 8.55 -11.00 -5.30
N PRO A 117 7.71 -10.69 -6.32
CA PRO A 117 6.92 -9.46 -6.34
C PRO A 117 6.04 -9.28 -5.10
N ARG A 118 5.57 -10.39 -4.52
CA ARG A 118 4.75 -10.38 -3.30
C ARG A 118 5.57 -9.96 -2.08
N ALA A 119 6.79 -10.47 -1.94
CA ALA A 119 7.71 -10.05 -0.89
C ALA A 119 8.04 -8.55 -1.02
N ALA A 120 8.30 -8.06 -2.24
CA ALA A 120 8.55 -6.64 -2.50
C ALA A 120 7.35 -5.76 -2.12
N PHE A 121 6.14 -6.22 -2.45
CA PHE A 121 4.90 -5.56 -2.03
C PHE A 121 4.75 -5.49 -0.51
N TYR A 122 5.07 -6.56 0.23
CA TYR A 122 5.01 -6.54 1.70
C TYR A 122 6.06 -5.64 2.32
N LEU A 123 7.28 -5.60 1.78
CA LEU A 123 8.30 -4.65 2.19
C LEU A 123 7.79 -3.21 2.06
N MET A 124 7.32 -2.82 0.86
CA MET A 124 6.80 -1.48 0.60
C MET A 124 5.54 -1.17 1.43
N MET A 125 4.67 -2.16 1.67
CA MET A 125 3.52 -2.01 2.57
C MET A 125 3.97 -1.68 3.99
N SER A 126 5.03 -2.32 4.50
CA SER A 126 5.54 -2.06 5.84
C SER A 126 6.04 -0.61 5.99
N TYR A 127 6.74 -0.08 4.99
CA TYR A 127 7.14 1.34 4.95
C TYR A 127 5.92 2.25 4.97
N SER A 128 4.91 1.97 4.13
CA SER A 128 3.69 2.79 4.08
C SER A 128 2.90 2.82 5.40
N ARG A 129 3.04 1.80 6.24
CA ARG A 129 2.31 1.65 7.52
C ARG A 129 3.17 1.91 8.74
N TYR A 130 4.45 2.19 8.56
CA TYR A 130 5.36 2.54 9.63
C TYR A 130 4.83 3.76 10.40
N SER A 131 5.08 3.78 11.71
CA SER A 131 4.79 4.92 12.56
C SER A 131 5.81 4.92 13.71
N GLU A 132 6.52 6.02 13.89
CA GLU A 132 7.50 6.17 14.97
C GLU A 132 6.87 5.91 16.34
N LYS A 133 5.65 6.42 16.57
CA LYS A 133 4.93 6.21 17.82
C LYS A 133 4.76 4.72 18.14
N LYS A 134 4.41 3.91 17.13
CA LYS A 134 4.23 2.46 17.31
C LYS A 134 5.58 1.74 17.43
N ASN A 135 6.58 2.16 16.67
CA ASN A 135 7.92 1.59 16.76
C ASN A 135 8.54 1.83 18.15
N ASN A 136 8.38 3.04 18.71
CA ASN A 136 8.90 3.42 20.01
C ASN A 136 8.23 2.68 21.18
N THR A 137 6.94 2.34 21.06
CA THR A 137 6.29 1.48 22.06
C THR A 137 6.72 0.01 21.93
N GLY A 138 7.29 -0.39 20.79
CA GLY A 138 7.63 -1.78 20.49
C GLY A 138 6.44 -2.74 20.53
N PHE A 139 5.21 -2.22 20.49
CA PHE A 139 3.99 -3.01 20.66
C PHE A 139 3.54 -3.59 19.32
N TYR A 140 4.05 -4.78 19.03
CA TYR A 140 3.66 -5.61 17.90
C TYR A 140 3.07 -6.91 18.43
N SER A 141 2.18 -7.56 17.69
CA SER A 141 1.55 -8.80 18.17
C SER A 141 2.55 -9.91 18.51
N ILE A 142 3.70 -9.91 17.82
CA ILE A 142 4.80 -10.84 18.10
C ILE A 142 5.45 -10.58 19.48
N THR A 143 5.47 -9.33 19.96
CA THR A 143 6.13 -8.97 21.22
C THR A 143 5.27 -9.25 22.46
N ASN A 144 4.03 -9.72 22.28
CA ASN A 144 3.13 -10.10 23.38
C ASN A 144 3.67 -11.27 24.21
N SER A 145 4.43 -12.17 23.61
CA SER A 145 5.05 -13.31 24.29
C SER A 145 6.56 -13.14 24.36
N GLU A 146 7.20 -13.71 25.39
CA GLU A 146 8.66 -13.74 25.49
C GLU A 146 9.30 -14.46 24.30
N ARG A 147 8.75 -15.62 23.92
CA ARG A 147 9.16 -16.37 22.74
C ARG A 147 9.16 -15.50 21.48
N GLY A 148 8.12 -14.69 21.28
CA GLY A 148 8.02 -13.85 20.10
C GLY A 148 8.94 -12.62 20.14
N ARG A 149 9.21 -12.04 21.31
CA ARG A 149 10.27 -11.02 21.47
C ARG A 149 11.64 -11.57 21.07
N LEU A 150 12.02 -12.70 21.65
CA LEU A 150 13.30 -13.36 21.34
C LEU A 150 13.40 -13.74 19.87
N PHE A 151 12.32 -14.28 19.27
CA PHE A 151 12.27 -14.62 17.86
C PHE A 151 12.45 -13.40 16.95
N ARG A 152 11.75 -12.31 17.25
CA ARG A 152 11.87 -11.04 16.52
C ARG A 152 13.30 -10.50 16.59
N ASP A 153 13.84 -10.41 17.80
CA ASP A 153 15.15 -9.83 18.04
C ASP A 153 16.25 -10.69 17.41
N HIS A 154 16.12 -12.02 17.46
CA HIS A 154 17.05 -12.92 16.79
C HIS A 154 17.05 -12.69 15.28
N ILE A 155 15.89 -12.59 14.63
CA ILE A 155 15.82 -12.34 13.17
C ILE A 155 16.43 -11.00 12.80
N ILE A 156 16.16 -9.95 13.57
CA ILE A 156 16.68 -8.61 13.29
C ILE A 156 18.21 -8.56 13.47
N ASN A 157 18.72 -9.18 14.54
CA ASN A 157 20.15 -9.14 14.86
C ASN A 157 21.00 -10.13 14.04
N ASP A 158 20.38 -11.13 13.42
CA ASP A 158 21.05 -12.08 12.50
C ASP A 158 21.33 -11.48 11.11
N VAL A 159 20.83 -10.27 10.84
CA VAL A 159 21.04 -9.57 9.56
C VAL A 159 22.14 -8.52 9.67
N ASP A 160 23.08 -8.57 8.72
CA ASP A 160 24.19 -7.62 8.58
C ASP A 160 23.99 -6.78 7.31
N TYR A 161 23.37 -5.60 7.46
CA TYR A 161 23.08 -4.69 6.35
C TYR A 161 24.33 -4.00 5.76
N THR A 162 25.50 -4.14 6.39
CA THR A 162 26.74 -3.62 5.81
C THR A 162 27.23 -4.46 4.63
N LYS A 163 26.77 -5.72 4.55
CA LYS A 163 27.04 -6.61 3.43
C LYS A 163 25.97 -6.42 2.37
N SER A 164 26.37 -5.83 1.25
CA SER A 164 25.51 -5.71 0.08
C SER A 164 25.15 -7.09 -0.48
N VAL A 165 23.85 -7.35 -0.67
CA VAL A 165 23.32 -8.56 -1.29
C VAL A 165 22.65 -8.17 -2.59
N PHE A 166 23.17 -8.64 -3.73
CA PHE A 166 22.69 -8.29 -5.08
C PHE A 166 22.56 -6.78 -5.33
N GLU A 167 23.43 -5.97 -4.72
CA GLU A 167 23.39 -4.49 -4.82
C GLU A 167 22.05 -3.88 -4.40
N PHE A 168 21.26 -4.61 -3.60
CA PHE A 168 19.96 -4.15 -3.16
C PHE A 168 20.10 -3.02 -2.14
N PRO A 169 19.39 -1.88 -2.29
CA PRO A 169 19.69 -0.65 -1.56
C PRO A 169 18.98 -0.60 -0.20
N MET A 170 19.30 -1.52 0.71
CA MET A 170 18.93 -1.36 2.12
C MET A 170 19.85 -0.35 2.80
N LEU A 171 19.31 0.46 3.71
CA LEU A 171 20.15 1.30 4.56
C LEU A 171 20.98 0.41 5.50
N PRO A 172 22.28 0.73 5.72
CA PRO A 172 23.19 -0.06 6.53
C PRO A 172 22.97 0.16 8.04
N LEU A 173 21.71 0.06 8.48
CA LEU A 173 21.27 0.31 9.86
C LEU A 173 20.42 -0.85 10.34
N ASN A 174 20.69 -1.39 11.54
CA ASN A 174 19.88 -2.51 12.04
C ASN A 174 18.43 -2.09 12.32
N ASN A 175 18.22 -0.88 12.85
CA ASN A 175 16.90 -0.34 13.17
C ASN A 175 16.66 1.02 12.50
N LEU A 176 15.62 1.08 11.68
CA LEU A 176 15.04 2.34 11.22
C LEU A 176 14.14 2.87 12.33
N HIS A 177 14.46 4.07 12.82
CA HIS A 177 13.82 4.68 13.97
C HIS A 177 13.07 5.97 13.61
N SER A 178 13.24 6.51 12.40
CA SER A 178 12.55 7.71 11.93
C SER A 178 11.80 7.50 10.60
N GLU A 179 10.78 8.33 10.37
CA GLU A 179 10.00 8.37 9.13
C GLU A 179 10.87 8.77 7.92
N GLU A 180 11.86 9.63 8.13
CA GLU A 180 12.81 10.07 7.08
C GLU A 180 13.66 8.90 6.55
N LEU A 181 14.16 8.04 7.45
CA LEU A 181 14.93 6.85 7.05
C LEU A 181 14.07 5.84 6.30
N ILE A 182 12.81 5.67 6.73
CA ILE A 182 11.83 4.81 6.06
C ILE A 182 11.55 5.32 4.64
N LEU A 183 11.38 6.63 4.49
CA LEU A 183 11.18 7.26 3.19
C LEU A 183 12.40 7.06 2.29
N ALA A 184 13.61 7.35 2.79
CA ALA A 184 14.84 7.22 2.02
C ALA A 184 15.04 5.80 1.48
N GLU A 185 14.84 4.78 2.32
CA GLU A 185 14.91 3.39 1.88
C GLU A 185 13.79 3.02 0.90
N ALA A 186 12.56 3.50 1.12
CA ALA A 186 11.45 3.26 0.20
C ALA A 186 11.70 3.85 -1.20
N LEU A 187 12.26 5.06 -1.29
CA LEU A 187 12.65 5.70 -2.56
C LEU A 187 13.72 4.87 -3.27
N ALA A 188 14.76 4.44 -2.54
CA ALA A 188 15.85 3.65 -3.10
C ALA A 188 15.39 2.25 -3.56
N VAL A 189 14.52 1.60 -2.81
CA VAL A 189 13.92 0.31 -3.17
C VAL A 189 13.08 0.44 -4.45
N TRP A 190 12.29 1.51 -4.59
CA TRP A 190 11.52 1.76 -5.80
C TRP A 190 12.41 2.01 -7.02
N SER A 191 13.44 2.85 -6.89
CA SER A 191 14.37 3.13 -7.98
C SER A 191 15.10 1.86 -8.42
N PHE A 192 15.55 1.02 -7.47
CA PHE A 192 16.19 -0.25 -7.76
C PHE A 192 15.26 -1.19 -8.53
N PHE A 193 14.00 -1.35 -8.12
CA PHE A 193 13.05 -2.18 -8.88
C PHE A 193 12.76 -1.61 -10.26
N SER A 194 12.68 -0.29 -10.38
CA SER A 194 12.44 0.37 -11.66
C SER A 194 13.57 0.14 -12.67
N ILE A 195 14.81 0.05 -12.21
CA ILE A 195 15.98 -0.18 -13.06
C ILE A 195 16.21 -1.68 -13.28
N ASN A 196 16.23 -2.47 -12.22
CA ASN A 196 16.74 -3.84 -12.25
C ASN A 196 15.65 -4.92 -12.38
N LYS A 197 14.41 -4.62 -11.97
CA LYS A 197 13.30 -5.58 -11.95
C LYS A 197 11.95 -4.94 -12.35
N PRO A 198 11.79 -4.36 -13.55
CA PRO A 198 10.55 -3.66 -13.92
C PRO A 198 9.28 -4.53 -13.82
N SER A 199 9.39 -5.85 -13.96
CA SER A 199 8.29 -6.79 -13.81
C SER A 199 7.68 -6.83 -12.40
N PHE A 200 8.36 -6.28 -11.39
CA PHE A 200 7.85 -6.17 -10.03
C PHE A 200 6.94 -4.95 -9.85
N LEU A 201 6.99 -3.98 -10.77
CA LEU A 201 6.20 -2.77 -10.73
C LEU A 201 4.74 -3.09 -11.03
N THR A 202 3.94 -3.19 -9.97
CA THR A 202 2.50 -3.46 -10.04
C THR A 202 1.71 -2.28 -9.47
N PRO A 203 0.45 -2.07 -9.87
CA PRO A 203 -0.40 -1.03 -9.30
C PRO A 203 -0.52 -1.11 -7.76
N GLN A 204 -0.47 -2.33 -7.20
CA GLN A 204 -0.49 -2.56 -5.76
C GLN A 204 0.81 -2.08 -5.09
N LEU A 205 1.98 -2.38 -5.68
CA LEU A 205 3.27 -1.89 -5.19
C LEU A 205 3.33 -0.37 -5.24
N LEU A 206 2.94 0.23 -6.38
CA LEU A 206 2.85 1.68 -6.56
C LEU A 206 1.96 2.32 -5.50
N SER A 207 0.79 1.73 -5.22
CA SER A 207 -0.12 2.27 -4.21
C SER A 207 0.50 2.32 -2.81
N CYS A 208 1.30 1.31 -2.44
CA CYS A 208 2.02 1.30 -1.17
C CYS A 208 3.15 2.33 -1.18
N TYR A 209 3.89 2.43 -2.29
CA TYR A 209 4.98 3.39 -2.45
C TYR A 209 4.48 4.83 -2.35
N LEU A 210 3.46 5.21 -3.14
CA LEU A 210 2.83 6.54 -3.05
C LEU A 210 2.26 6.81 -1.65
N THR A 211 1.73 5.79 -0.97
CA THR A 211 1.25 5.94 0.41
C THR A 211 2.40 6.14 1.40
N ALA A 212 3.56 5.52 1.18
CA ALA A 212 4.76 5.75 1.99
C ALA A 212 5.27 7.19 1.83
N VAL A 213 5.37 7.67 0.58
CA VAL A 213 5.75 9.07 0.30
C VAL A 213 4.72 10.05 0.86
N LEU A 214 3.42 9.75 0.70
CA LEU A 214 2.34 10.54 1.33
C LEU A 214 2.51 10.63 2.85
N ASN A 215 2.81 9.51 3.52
CA ASN A 215 2.83 9.46 4.97
C ASN A 215 4.08 10.11 5.56
N HIS A 216 5.25 9.91 4.93
CA HIS A 216 6.56 10.25 5.50
C HIS A 216 7.27 11.41 4.79
N GLY A 217 6.84 11.76 3.57
CA GLY A 217 7.46 12.80 2.75
C GLY A 217 6.79 14.16 2.82
N LYS A 218 7.41 15.13 2.14
CA LYS A 218 6.88 16.48 1.93
C LYS A 218 6.04 16.53 0.64
N LEU A 219 5.34 17.64 0.45
CA LEU A 219 4.50 17.87 -0.73
C LEU A 219 5.28 17.72 -2.05
N ASN A 220 6.48 18.30 -2.13
CA ASN A 220 7.32 18.23 -3.33
C ASN A 220 7.77 16.79 -3.63
N ASP A 221 8.16 16.03 -2.61
CA ASP A 221 8.52 14.62 -2.77
C ASP A 221 7.34 13.84 -3.35
N PHE A 222 6.13 14.09 -2.84
CA PHE A 222 4.91 13.45 -3.36
C PHE A 222 4.63 13.85 -4.81
N LYS A 223 4.66 15.14 -5.15
CA LYS A 223 4.41 15.62 -6.52
C LYS A 223 5.41 15.04 -7.51
N ASN A 224 6.70 15.08 -7.18
CA ASN A 224 7.76 14.53 -8.03
C ASN A 224 7.55 13.03 -8.25
N VAL A 225 7.39 12.25 -7.18
CA VAL A 225 7.17 10.81 -7.30
C VAL A 225 5.89 10.48 -8.05
N PHE A 226 4.81 11.24 -7.83
CA PHE A 226 3.54 11.06 -8.52
C PHE A 226 3.70 11.25 -10.03
N GLU A 227 4.39 12.31 -10.46
CA GLU A 227 4.65 12.58 -11.88
C GLU A 227 5.68 11.60 -12.49
N ASP A 228 6.72 11.23 -11.74
CA ASP A 228 7.80 10.36 -12.22
C ASP A 228 7.38 8.90 -12.33
N CYS A 229 6.45 8.44 -11.50
CA CYS A 229 6.05 7.03 -11.46
C CYS A 229 4.73 6.76 -12.18
N THR A 230 3.96 7.80 -12.54
CA THR A 230 2.61 7.61 -13.07
C THR A 230 2.32 8.49 -14.27
N TYR A 231 1.39 8.04 -15.12
CA TYR A 231 0.89 8.84 -16.25
C TYR A 231 -0.64 8.85 -16.32
N ALA A 232 -1.20 9.98 -16.73
CA ALA A 232 -2.62 10.13 -17.00
C ALA A 232 -2.99 9.39 -18.28
N GLU A 233 -4.02 8.54 -18.25
CA GLU A 233 -4.55 7.95 -19.48
C GLU A 233 -5.36 8.99 -20.24
N VAL A 234 -4.72 9.65 -21.21
CA VAL A 234 -5.41 10.59 -22.10
C VAL A 234 -6.24 9.80 -23.10
N SER A 235 -7.55 10.03 -23.11
CA SER A 235 -8.39 9.62 -24.23
C SER A 235 -7.99 10.45 -25.45
N LEU A 236 -7.04 9.96 -26.26
CA LEU A 236 -6.80 10.51 -27.58
C LEU A 236 -8.12 10.47 -28.38
N PRO A 237 -8.50 11.55 -29.07
CA PRO A 237 -9.49 11.47 -30.14
C PRO A 237 -9.05 10.39 -31.12
N LEU A 238 -10.00 9.57 -31.59
CA LEU A 238 -9.80 8.57 -32.64
C LEU A 238 -9.34 9.27 -33.93
N ASN A 239 -8.05 9.57 -34.08
CA ASN A 239 -7.36 9.87 -35.35
C ASN A 239 -5.86 10.07 -35.13
N ARG A 240 -5.19 9.07 -34.53
CA ARG A 240 -3.80 8.71 -34.85
C ARG A 240 -3.47 7.35 -34.23
N GLN A 241 -4.06 6.29 -34.79
CA GLN A 241 -3.54 4.94 -34.60
C GLN A 241 -2.88 4.53 -35.91
N GLN A 242 -1.56 4.63 -35.97
CA GLN A 242 -0.79 3.63 -36.69
C GLN A 242 -0.05 2.84 -35.62
N VAL A 243 -0.48 1.59 -35.49
CA VAL A 243 0.09 0.58 -34.61
C VAL A 243 0.94 -0.29 -35.52
N ASP A 244 2.25 -0.33 -35.28
CA ASP A 244 3.08 -1.43 -35.77
C ASP A 244 3.30 -2.44 -34.63
N GLN A 245 3.31 -3.72 -35.00
CA GLN A 245 3.08 -4.89 -34.14
C GLN A 245 4.22 -5.25 -33.14
N THR A 246 4.97 -4.27 -32.62
CA THR A 246 6.05 -4.53 -31.63
C THR A 246 6.10 -3.57 -30.45
N GLY A 247 5.10 -2.70 -30.26
CA GLY A 247 4.91 -1.99 -28.99
C GLY A 247 6.02 -0.99 -28.62
N LYS A 248 6.67 -0.35 -29.60
CA LYS A 248 7.56 0.81 -29.37
C LYS A 248 6.86 2.10 -29.82
N VAL A 249 6.81 3.09 -28.94
CA VAL A 249 6.43 4.46 -29.30
C VAL A 249 7.66 5.16 -29.88
N VAL A 250 7.60 5.50 -31.16
CA VAL A 250 8.57 6.39 -31.83
C VAL A 250 7.99 7.80 -31.74
N HIS A 251 8.71 8.72 -31.10
CA HIS A 251 8.47 10.14 -31.30
C HIS A 251 9.32 10.61 -32.49
N VAL A 252 8.64 11.25 -33.45
CA VAL A 252 9.27 11.95 -34.57
C VAL A 252 9.72 13.30 -34.06
N ASP A 253 11.01 13.56 -34.22
CA ASP A 253 11.65 14.85 -33.97
C ASP A 253 10.97 15.96 -34.79
N GLN A 254 10.72 17.09 -34.14
CA GLN A 254 10.74 18.38 -34.83
C GLN A 254 11.75 19.25 -34.12
N ASP A 255 12.87 19.43 -34.80
CA ASP A 255 13.89 20.42 -34.52
C ASP A 255 13.27 21.80 -34.34
N THR A 256 13.75 22.57 -33.36
CA THR A 256 14.33 23.89 -33.63
C THR A 256 15.06 24.44 -32.41
N GLU A 257 16.37 24.58 -32.62
CA GLU A 257 17.24 25.70 -32.21
C GLU A 257 17.62 25.86 -30.73
N SER A 258 18.81 25.31 -30.47
CA SER A 258 19.84 25.71 -29.52
C SER A 258 20.12 27.22 -29.49
N GLU A 259 20.24 27.76 -28.27
CA GLU A 259 21.29 28.75 -27.96
C GLU A 259 21.95 28.38 -26.63
N GLU A 260 23.22 27.99 -26.74
CA GLU A 260 24.18 27.88 -25.64
C GLU A 260 24.46 29.27 -25.08
N ASN A 261 24.56 29.39 -23.76
CA ASN A 261 25.50 30.33 -23.16
C ASN A 261 26.01 29.77 -21.85
N GLU A 262 27.23 29.24 -21.91
CA GLU A 262 28.08 29.00 -20.76
C GLU A 262 28.37 30.32 -20.04
N THR A 263 28.29 30.33 -18.71
CA THR A 263 29.20 31.17 -17.94
C THR A 263 29.61 30.45 -16.65
N LYS A 264 30.93 30.39 -16.48
CA LYS A 264 31.67 29.66 -15.45
C LYS A 264 31.61 30.38 -14.10
N GLN A 265 31.62 29.55 -13.05
CA GLN A 265 32.26 29.73 -11.74
C GLN A 265 31.92 30.98 -10.90
N ASP A 266 31.43 30.73 -9.68
CA ASP A 266 32.30 30.98 -8.53
C ASP A 266 31.97 30.11 -7.31
N LYS A 267 33.03 29.55 -6.74
CA LYS A 267 33.03 28.80 -5.48
C LYS A 267 33.17 29.79 -4.34
N GLN A 268 32.18 29.85 -3.44
CA GLN A 268 32.41 30.35 -2.09
C GLN A 268 32.06 29.25 -1.08
N ALA A 269 33.11 28.74 -0.46
CA ALA A 269 33.06 27.80 0.64
C ALA A 269 32.57 28.53 1.89
N ASN A 270 31.44 28.08 2.45
CA ASN A 270 31.08 28.39 3.83
C ASN A 270 31.07 27.08 4.62
N HIS A 271 32.02 26.99 5.54
CA HIS A 271 32.10 25.97 6.58
C HIS A 271 30.86 26.07 7.48
N ALA A 272 29.92 25.15 7.28
CA ALA A 272 29.04 24.71 8.35
C ALA A 272 29.44 23.27 8.68
N THR A 273 29.62 22.97 9.96
CA THR A 273 29.89 21.63 10.49
C THR A 273 28.70 20.72 10.21
N THR A 274 28.70 20.14 9.01
CA THR A 274 27.76 19.13 8.55
C THR A 274 28.10 17.81 9.23
N SER A 275 27.14 17.21 9.92
CA SER A 275 27.35 15.95 10.62
C SER A 275 27.65 14.84 9.61
N THR A 276 28.39 13.80 10.02
CA THR A 276 28.65 12.62 9.17
C THR A 276 27.37 11.95 8.65
N PHE A 277 26.23 12.20 9.31
CA PHE A 277 24.89 11.76 8.91
C PHE A 277 24.35 12.52 7.68
N ASP A 278 24.53 13.84 7.64
CA ASP A 278 24.09 14.67 6.51
C ASP A 278 24.89 14.32 5.23
N ILE A 279 26.15 13.92 5.39
CA ILE A 279 27.02 13.47 4.28
C ILE A 279 26.51 12.14 3.69
N GLN A 280 25.98 11.23 4.50
CA GLN A 280 25.44 9.95 4.02
C GLN A 280 24.12 10.11 3.25
N ILE A 281 23.24 11.00 3.71
CA ILE A 281 21.99 11.33 3.02
C ILE A 281 22.29 12.09 1.71
N ALA A 282 23.24 13.02 1.72
CA ALA A 282 23.66 13.76 0.52
C ALA A 282 24.30 12.85 -0.54
N ASN A 283 25.12 11.87 -0.12
CA ASN A 283 25.74 10.92 -1.04
C ASN A 283 24.70 9.98 -1.69
N LEU A 284 23.65 9.57 -0.96
CA LEU A 284 22.52 8.83 -1.52
C LEU A 284 21.75 9.64 -2.58
N ASN A 285 21.52 10.94 -2.31
CA ASN A 285 20.86 11.83 -3.28
C ASN A 285 21.71 12.07 -4.54
N SER A 286 23.04 12.04 -4.43
CA SER A 286 23.95 12.16 -5.58
C SER A 286 24.05 10.89 -6.44
N SER A 287 23.62 9.74 -5.89
CA SER A 287 23.60 8.44 -6.58
C SER A 287 22.25 8.08 -7.21
N LEU A 288 21.23 8.94 -7.08
CA LEU A 288 20.01 8.83 -7.87
C LEU A 288 20.33 9.21 -9.32
N PRO A 289 20.13 8.33 -10.31
CA PRO A 289 20.30 8.71 -11.70
C PRO A 289 19.34 9.86 -12.04
N GLN A 290 19.90 11.06 -12.21
CA GLN A 290 19.23 12.13 -12.94
C GLN A 290 18.95 11.60 -14.34
N GLN A 291 17.67 11.63 -14.75
CA GLN A 291 17.16 11.14 -16.03
C GLN A 291 17.00 9.61 -16.15
N THR A 292 16.04 9.04 -15.41
CA THR A 292 15.35 7.86 -15.92
C THR A 292 14.32 8.32 -16.96
N ASN A 293 14.65 8.14 -18.25
CA ASN A 293 13.67 8.18 -19.33
C ASN A 293 12.38 7.44 -18.91
N ASN A 294 11.22 7.90 -19.37
CA ASN A 294 9.84 7.46 -19.07
C ASN A 294 9.52 5.94 -19.22
N LEU A 295 10.50 5.04 -19.23
CA LEU A 295 10.36 3.62 -19.60
C LEU A 295 9.40 2.81 -18.71
N HIS A 296 9.16 3.20 -17.45
CA HIS A 296 8.43 2.36 -16.49
C HIS A 296 7.35 3.09 -15.66
N LYS A 297 6.72 4.14 -16.22
CA LYS A 297 5.55 4.77 -15.59
C LYS A 297 4.33 3.84 -15.64
N LEU A 298 3.50 3.88 -14.60
CA LEU A 298 2.26 3.11 -14.52
C LEU A 298 1.03 4.02 -14.76
N PRO A 299 -0.06 3.50 -15.35
CA PRO A 299 -1.25 4.31 -15.58
C PRO A 299 -1.89 4.72 -14.24
N ARG A 300 -2.36 5.95 -14.16
CA ARG A 300 -3.15 6.44 -13.02
C ARG A 300 -4.52 5.77 -13.00
N GLU A 301 -4.64 4.73 -12.19
CA GLU A 301 -5.92 4.07 -11.89
C GLU A 301 -6.70 4.80 -10.77
N SER A 302 -7.95 4.42 -10.52
CA SER A 302 -8.78 5.02 -9.47
C SER A 302 -8.12 5.06 -8.07
N ILE A 303 -7.33 4.04 -7.72
CA ILE A 303 -6.61 4.01 -6.44
C ILE A 303 -5.51 5.09 -6.35
N VAL A 304 -4.85 5.38 -7.47
CA VAL A 304 -3.77 6.39 -7.56
C VAL A 304 -4.37 7.78 -7.36
N TYR A 305 -5.48 8.10 -8.06
CA TYR A 305 -6.21 9.35 -7.84
C TYR A 305 -6.70 9.51 -6.40
N LYS A 306 -7.15 8.42 -5.76
CA LYS A 306 -7.57 8.44 -4.36
C LYS A 306 -6.40 8.82 -3.43
N ILE A 307 -5.22 8.23 -3.65
CA ILE A 307 -4.02 8.54 -2.86
C ILE A 307 -3.61 9.99 -3.08
N ALA A 308 -3.63 10.47 -4.32
CA ALA A 308 -3.32 11.85 -4.67
C ALA A 308 -4.30 12.85 -4.01
N MET A 309 -5.59 12.52 -3.98
CA MET A 309 -6.60 13.35 -3.29
C MET A 309 -6.34 13.43 -1.78
N ARG A 310 -5.91 12.31 -1.17
CA ARG A 310 -5.48 12.29 0.24
C ARG A 310 -4.21 13.12 0.46
N ALA A 311 -3.31 13.16 -0.51
CA ALA A 311 -2.13 14.03 -0.47
C ALA A 311 -2.52 15.50 -0.50
N ALA A 312 -3.40 15.90 -1.42
CA ALA A 312 -3.95 17.25 -1.46
C ALA A 312 -4.58 17.65 -0.11
N ALA A 313 -5.31 16.73 0.53
CA ALA A 313 -5.89 16.97 1.87
C ALA A 313 -4.83 17.11 2.97
N LYS A 314 -3.85 16.20 3.02
CA LYS A 314 -2.77 16.21 4.03
C LYS A 314 -1.95 17.49 3.94
N PHE A 315 -1.59 17.91 2.73
CA PHE A 315 -0.74 19.06 2.47
C PHE A 315 -1.50 20.37 2.27
N ARG A 316 -2.84 20.34 2.30
CA ARG A 316 -3.73 21.48 2.04
C ARG A 316 -3.42 22.18 0.70
N ASP A 317 -3.17 21.40 -0.33
CA ASP A 317 -2.82 21.88 -1.67
C ASP A 317 -4.06 21.85 -2.60
N GLY A 318 -4.61 23.04 -2.86
CA GLY A 318 -5.79 23.21 -3.72
C GLY A 318 -5.53 23.01 -5.20
N GLU A 319 -4.36 23.42 -5.69
CA GLU A 319 -3.99 23.26 -7.10
C GLU A 319 -3.87 21.77 -7.44
N LEU A 320 -3.24 20.99 -6.56
CA LEU A 320 -3.16 19.54 -6.70
C LEU A 320 -4.55 18.90 -6.71
N ALA A 321 -5.44 19.32 -5.80
CA ALA A 321 -6.82 18.83 -5.75
C ALA A 321 -7.60 19.09 -7.05
N ASP A 322 -7.55 20.32 -7.57
CA ASP A 322 -8.26 20.73 -8.77
C ASP A 322 -7.78 19.96 -10.01
N ASN A 323 -6.46 19.83 -10.15
CA ASN A 323 -5.83 19.04 -11.21
C ASN A 323 -6.27 17.56 -11.16
N ILE A 324 -6.27 16.96 -9.97
CA ILE A 324 -6.70 15.57 -9.77
C ILE A 324 -8.18 15.39 -10.12
N ILE A 325 -9.05 16.31 -9.71
CA ILE A 325 -10.50 16.24 -9.98
C ILE A 325 -10.75 16.35 -11.50
N ALA A 326 -10.08 17.30 -12.17
CA ALA A 326 -10.19 17.48 -13.61
C ALA A 326 -9.70 16.24 -14.37
N GLU A 327 -8.50 15.75 -14.04
CA GLU A 327 -7.91 14.57 -14.68
C GLU A 327 -8.72 13.30 -14.42
N ARG A 328 -9.20 13.09 -13.18
CA ARG A 328 -10.08 11.96 -12.84
C ARG A 328 -11.37 12.00 -13.64
N GLY A 329 -11.90 13.19 -13.95
CA GLY A 329 -13.04 13.40 -14.84
C GLY A 329 -12.76 12.95 -16.28
N LEU A 330 -11.55 13.20 -16.80
CA LEU A 330 -11.09 12.68 -18.10
C LEU A 330 -10.91 11.17 -18.07
N TYR A 331 -10.33 10.62 -17.00
CA TYR A 331 -10.15 9.18 -16.82
C TYR A 331 -11.48 8.41 -16.88
N ARG A 332 -12.60 8.98 -16.40
CA ARG A 332 -13.95 8.35 -16.53
C ARG A 332 -14.36 8.15 -17.99
N LYS A 333 -13.79 8.92 -18.92
CA LYS A 333 -14.08 8.85 -20.36
C LYS A 333 -13.17 7.86 -21.09
N SER A 334 -12.09 7.38 -20.46
CA SER A 334 -11.12 6.45 -21.03
C SER A 334 -11.74 5.10 -21.40
N LYS A 335 -11.04 4.35 -22.27
CA LYS A 335 -11.46 2.99 -22.66
C LYS A 335 -11.33 2.02 -21.49
N SER A 336 -10.21 2.09 -20.76
CA SER A 336 -9.94 1.20 -19.61
C SER A 336 -11.04 1.29 -18.56
N TYR A 337 -11.49 2.50 -18.23
CA TYR A 337 -12.55 2.72 -17.24
C TYR A 337 -13.92 2.24 -17.74
N LYS A 338 -14.27 2.56 -19.01
CA LYS A 338 -15.55 2.17 -19.60
C LYS A 338 -15.73 0.66 -19.74
N LEU A 339 -14.64 -0.09 -19.88
CA LEU A 339 -14.64 -1.55 -19.92
C LEU A 339 -14.97 -2.21 -18.57
N LEU A 340 -14.84 -1.47 -17.45
CA LEU A 340 -15.16 -2.02 -16.14
C LEU A 340 -16.67 -2.29 -15.99
N PRO A 341 -17.09 -3.31 -15.22
CA PRO A 341 -18.50 -3.52 -14.91
C PRO A 341 -19.12 -2.28 -14.24
N LYS A 342 -20.36 -1.91 -14.62
CA LYS A 342 -21.04 -0.72 -14.07
C LYS A 342 -21.03 -0.66 -12.54
N ARG A 343 -21.24 -1.80 -11.87
CA ARG A 343 -21.18 -1.90 -10.40
C ARG A 343 -19.80 -1.49 -9.84
N LYS A 344 -18.72 -1.87 -10.52
CA LYS A 344 -17.35 -1.51 -10.12
C LYS A 344 -17.06 -0.04 -10.42
N GLN A 345 -17.54 0.49 -11.55
CA GLN A 345 -17.45 1.93 -11.85
C GLN A 345 -18.12 2.78 -10.75
N ILE A 346 -19.37 2.46 -10.39
CA ILE A 346 -20.11 3.17 -9.33
C ILE A 346 -19.35 3.09 -8.00
N ALA A 347 -18.82 1.93 -7.64
CA ALA A 347 -18.05 1.77 -6.40
C ALA A 347 -16.77 2.63 -6.39
N LEU A 348 -16.03 2.67 -7.51
CA LEU A 348 -14.79 3.46 -7.63
C LEU A 348 -15.06 4.97 -7.69
N ASP A 349 -16.14 5.39 -8.36
CA ASP A 349 -16.56 6.80 -8.38
C ASP A 349 -17.04 7.23 -6.99
N PHE A 350 -17.75 6.38 -6.26
CA PHE A 350 -18.20 6.67 -4.90
C PHE A 350 -17.01 6.80 -3.94
N GLU A 351 -16.04 5.89 -4.01
CA GLU A 351 -14.82 5.94 -3.18
C GLU A 351 -14.02 7.23 -3.42
N PHE A 352 -13.92 7.65 -4.68
CA PHE A 352 -13.27 8.92 -5.03
C PHE A 352 -14.08 10.12 -4.51
N ALA A 353 -15.40 10.15 -4.68
CA ALA A 353 -16.26 11.21 -4.17
C ALA A 353 -16.15 11.34 -2.63
N CYS A 354 -16.09 10.23 -1.90
CA CYS A 354 -15.83 10.24 -0.46
C CYS A 354 -14.50 10.93 -0.12
N SER A 355 -13.46 10.65 -0.90
CA SER A 355 -12.14 11.26 -0.70
C SER A 355 -12.14 12.75 -1.01
N THR A 356 -12.90 13.18 -2.02
CA THR A 356 -13.11 14.61 -2.33
C THR A 356 -13.89 15.33 -1.22
N VAL A 357 -14.93 14.71 -0.67
CA VAL A 357 -15.66 15.26 0.49
C VAL A 357 -14.74 15.38 1.71
N HIS A 358 -13.91 14.36 1.98
CA HIS A 358 -12.94 14.42 3.08
C HIS A 358 -11.92 15.54 2.89
N TYR A 359 -11.42 15.73 1.67
CA TYR A 359 -10.54 16.85 1.33
C TYR A 359 -11.20 18.21 1.65
N TYR A 360 -12.37 18.48 1.08
CA TYR A 360 -13.06 19.75 1.31
C TYR A 360 -13.36 19.97 2.80
N THR A 361 -13.71 18.90 3.52
CA THR A 361 -13.91 18.94 4.96
C THR A 361 -12.62 19.33 5.71
N ASP A 362 -11.47 18.77 5.34
CA ASP A 362 -10.18 19.04 6.00
C ASP A 362 -9.66 20.45 5.73
N VAL A 363 -9.93 20.99 4.55
CA VAL A 363 -9.59 22.37 4.16
C VAL A 363 -10.59 23.38 4.73
N GLY A 364 -11.77 22.95 5.16
CA GLY A 364 -12.82 23.83 5.73
C GLY A 364 -13.83 24.35 4.70
N LEU A 365 -13.84 23.79 3.49
CA LEU A 365 -14.73 24.14 2.38
C LEU A 365 -16.04 23.34 2.45
N PHE A 366 -16.85 23.57 3.50
CA PHE A 366 -18.03 22.75 3.77
C PHE A 366 -19.10 22.83 2.68
N ASN A 367 -19.27 23.99 2.03
CA ASN A 367 -20.24 24.14 0.94
C ASN A 367 -19.88 23.26 -0.26
N ASP A 368 -18.59 23.19 -0.62
CA ASP A 368 -18.11 22.35 -1.72
C ASP A 368 -18.24 20.85 -1.38
N ALA A 369 -17.95 20.49 -0.12
CA ALA A 369 -18.21 19.14 0.38
C ALA A 369 -19.69 18.76 0.25
N LEU A 370 -20.59 19.68 0.61
CA LEU A 370 -22.04 19.50 0.51
C LEU A 370 -22.51 19.43 -0.94
N ALA A 371 -21.94 20.25 -1.82
CA ALA A 371 -22.25 20.24 -3.25
C ALA A 371 -21.94 18.88 -3.87
N VAL A 372 -20.79 18.27 -3.56
CA VAL A 372 -20.46 16.91 -4.02
C VAL A 372 -21.51 15.91 -3.57
N ILE A 373 -21.93 15.95 -2.30
CA ILE A 373 -22.94 15.02 -1.75
C ILE A 373 -24.29 15.22 -2.44
N LEU A 374 -24.75 16.47 -2.59
CA LEU A 374 -26.03 16.81 -3.21
C LEU A 374 -26.09 16.39 -4.69
N LEU A 375 -25.03 16.67 -5.45
CA LEU A 375 -24.94 16.32 -6.87
C LEU A 375 -24.92 14.81 -7.11
N SER A 376 -24.58 14.02 -6.09
CA SER A 376 -24.47 12.56 -6.17
C SER A 376 -25.42 11.82 -5.23
N GLU A 377 -26.44 12.48 -4.69
CA GLU A 377 -27.37 11.89 -3.72
C GLU A 377 -28.17 10.74 -4.34
N ASP A 378 -28.47 10.79 -5.64
CA ASP A 378 -29.25 9.77 -6.34
C ASP A 378 -28.42 8.59 -6.83
N THR A 379 -27.11 8.77 -6.95
CA THR A 379 -26.20 7.75 -7.50
C THR A 379 -25.50 6.97 -6.39
N PHE A 380 -25.24 7.58 -5.24
CA PHE A 380 -24.42 7.01 -4.18
C PHE A 380 -25.16 6.82 -2.86
N ASN A 381 -24.78 5.75 -2.17
CA ASN A 381 -25.32 5.39 -0.86
C ASN A 381 -24.55 6.08 0.26
N TRP A 382 -24.73 7.39 0.39
CA TRP A 382 -24.14 8.17 1.48
C TRP A 382 -24.64 7.70 2.85
N SER A 383 -23.72 7.34 3.73
CA SER A 383 -24.03 6.94 5.10
C SER A 383 -23.25 7.79 6.11
N TRP A 384 -23.51 7.54 7.40
CA TRP A 384 -22.75 8.17 8.48
C TRP A 384 -21.25 7.85 8.43
N LYS A 385 -20.86 6.72 7.83
CA LYS A 385 -19.44 6.35 7.71
C LYS A 385 -18.67 7.34 6.84
N GLU A 386 -19.27 7.78 5.74
CA GLU A 386 -18.61 8.66 4.77
C GLU A 386 -18.75 10.14 5.19
N VAL A 387 -19.94 10.54 5.63
CA VAL A 387 -20.31 11.95 5.89
C VAL A 387 -20.12 12.34 7.36
N GLY A 388 -19.91 11.39 8.26
CA GLY A 388 -19.81 11.65 9.71
C GLY A 388 -18.68 12.61 10.07
N LYS A 389 -17.55 12.58 9.34
CA LYS A 389 -16.45 13.54 9.54
C LYS A 389 -16.90 14.98 9.28
N LEU A 390 -17.57 15.23 8.15
CA LEU A 390 -18.13 16.54 7.78
C LEU A 390 -19.12 17.03 8.83
N ILE A 391 -20.02 16.16 9.30
CA ILE A 391 -21.02 16.53 10.31
C ILE A 391 -20.35 16.91 11.63
N ASN A 392 -19.37 16.12 12.08
CA ASN A 392 -18.69 16.38 13.34
C ASN A 392 -17.84 17.67 13.28
N THR A 393 -17.13 17.91 12.18
CA THR A 393 -16.34 19.14 12.01
C THR A 393 -17.23 20.37 11.87
N ALA A 394 -18.29 20.32 11.06
CA ALA A 394 -19.25 21.42 10.94
C ALA A 394 -19.94 21.73 12.26
N ALA A 395 -20.32 20.70 13.05
CA ALA A 395 -20.90 20.87 14.37
C ALA A 395 -19.94 21.55 15.35
N SER A 396 -18.65 21.21 15.31
CA SER A 396 -17.63 21.85 16.15
C SER A 396 -17.40 23.32 15.83
N LEU A 397 -17.72 23.74 14.59
CA LEU A 397 -17.64 25.12 14.12
C LEU A 397 -19.00 25.84 14.14
N HIS A 398 -20.01 25.23 14.77
CA HIS A 398 -21.38 25.76 14.87
C HIS A 398 -22.08 26.03 13.52
N ASP A 399 -21.67 25.36 12.44
CA ASP A 399 -22.37 25.41 11.15
C ASP A 399 -23.58 24.46 11.16
N THR A 400 -24.69 24.96 11.72
CA THR A 400 -25.95 24.21 11.85
C THR A 400 -26.56 23.85 10.50
N LYS A 401 -26.41 24.72 9.49
CA LYS A 401 -26.99 24.53 8.15
C LYS A 401 -26.37 23.32 7.46
N THR A 402 -25.04 23.22 7.46
CA THR A 402 -24.34 22.06 6.89
C THR A 402 -24.70 20.76 7.61
N VAL A 403 -24.78 20.80 8.94
CA VAL A 403 -25.13 19.63 9.75
C VAL A 403 -26.54 19.12 9.43
N GLU A 404 -27.53 20.01 9.39
CA GLU A 404 -28.93 19.66 9.14
C GLU A 404 -29.14 19.09 7.74
N THR A 405 -28.59 19.76 6.73
CA THR A 405 -28.67 19.32 5.33
C THR A 405 -28.00 17.96 5.13
N ALA A 406 -26.77 17.76 5.63
CA ALA A 406 -26.09 16.46 5.55
C ALA A 406 -26.87 15.34 6.25
N LYS A 407 -27.43 15.58 7.44
CA LYS A 407 -28.28 14.62 8.15
C LYS A 407 -29.56 14.30 7.37
N SER A 408 -30.18 15.30 6.75
CA SER A 408 -31.39 15.12 5.94
C SER A 408 -31.13 14.20 4.74
N ILE A 409 -29.99 14.35 4.06
CA ILE A 409 -29.59 13.53 2.91
C ILE A 409 -29.43 12.07 3.34
N ILE A 410 -28.72 11.82 4.46
CA ILE A 410 -28.57 10.46 4.99
C ILE A 410 -29.94 9.82 5.27
N LYS A 411 -30.89 10.58 5.81
CA LYS A 411 -32.26 10.11 6.05
C LYS A 411 -32.98 9.77 4.75
N ARG A 412 -32.89 10.63 3.73
CA ARG A 412 -33.50 10.40 2.40
C ARG A 412 -32.91 9.19 1.68
N VAL A 413 -31.58 9.03 1.72
CA VAL A 413 -30.89 7.85 1.15
C VAL A 413 -31.34 6.57 1.84
N LYS A 414 -31.43 6.56 3.18
CA LYS A 414 -31.94 5.39 3.93
C LYS A 414 -33.39 5.05 3.57
N LEU A 415 -34.26 6.04 3.47
CA LEU A 415 -35.68 5.82 3.12
C LEU A 415 -35.81 5.16 1.74
N ARG A 416 -35.01 5.58 0.76
CA ARG A 416 -35.00 4.97 -0.59
C ARG A 416 -34.51 3.53 -0.61
N GLN A 417 -33.61 3.16 0.30
CA GLN A 417 -33.12 1.78 0.43
C GLN A 417 -34.17 0.84 1.03
N HIS A 418 -35.12 1.36 1.82
CA HIS A 418 -36.20 0.55 2.41
C HIS A 418 -37.43 0.41 1.49
N SER A 419 -37.53 1.24 0.44
CA SER A 419 -38.60 1.20 -0.56
C SER A 419 -38.30 0.33 -1.79
N LEU A 420 -37.11 -0.27 -1.86
CA LEU A 420 -36.63 -1.21 -2.88
C LEU A 420 -36.41 -2.58 -2.24
#